data_AF-A0A7H1Q3M3-F1
#
_entry.id   AF-A0A7H1Q3M3-F1
#
_cell.length_a   1.000
_cell.length_b   1.000
_cell.length_c   1.000
_cell.angle_alpha   90.00
_cell.angle_beta   90.00
_cell.angle_gamma   90.00
#
_symmetry.space_group_name_H-M   'P 1'
#
loop_
_entity.id
_entity.type
_entity.pdbx_description
1 polymer ?
#
loop_
_entity_poly.entity_id
_entity_poly.type
_entity_poly.pdbx_seq_one_letter_code
_entity_poly.pdbx_strand_id
1 'polypeptide(L)'
;MATPAHKPLTADQIGEAVGRIAGFAALSLHESFPHLSLDGLVETFTRDSATAFLASRYLSGLHDGKTPGEAAGEAGTALIRAWADARNAAHAATA
;
A
#
# COMPACT_ATOMS: atom_id res chain seq x y z
N MET A 1 -15.47 31.49 -3.08
CA MET A 1 -14.52 30.67 -2.29
C MET A 1 -13.44 30.19 -3.23
N ALA A 2 -12.19 30.57 -3.01
CA ALA A 2 -11.07 30.05 -3.80
C ALA A 2 -10.77 28.63 -3.35
N THR A 3 -10.84 27.67 -4.26
CA THR A 3 -10.35 26.31 -4.04
C THR A 3 -8.87 26.42 -3.70
N PRO A 4 -8.37 25.94 -2.54
CA PRO A 4 -6.94 25.99 -2.27
C PRO A 4 -6.22 25.21 -3.37
N ALA A 5 -5.34 25.88 -4.10
CA ALA A 5 -4.54 25.25 -5.14
C ALA A 5 -3.70 24.15 -4.50
N HIS A 6 -4.05 22.89 -4.77
CA HIS A 6 -3.32 21.74 -4.26
C HIS A 6 -1.95 21.73 -4.94
N LYS A 7 -0.87 21.93 -4.17
CA LYS A 7 0.49 21.87 -4.69
C LYS A 7 0.69 20.49 -5.35
N PRO A 8 1.14 20.41 -6.60
CA PRO A 8 1.39 19.12 -7.24
C PRO A 8 2.46 18.38 -6.45
N LEU A 9 2.21 17.09 -6.17
CA LEU A 9 3.18 16.20 -5.54
C LEU A 9 4.34 15.94 -6.50
N THR A 10 5.54 15.87 -5.96
CA THR A 10 6.71 15.44 -6.72
C THR A 10 6.78 13.91 -6.79
N ALA A 11 7.51 13.38 -7.78
CA ALA A 11 7.77 11.95 -7.88
C ALA A 11 8.42 11.39 -6.60
N ASP A 12 9.36 12.14 -6.00
CA ASP A 12 10.02 11.74 -4.75
C ASP A 12 9.03 11.63 -3.58
N GLN A 13 8.09 12.57 -3.46
CA GLN A 13 7.06 12.54 -2.41
C GLN A 13 6.13 11.33 -2.58
N ILE A 14 5.79 10.98 -3.83
CA ILE A 14 4.99 9.80 -4.12
C ILE A 14 5.77 8.53 -3.79
N GLY A 15 7.04 8.46 -4.23
CA GLY A 15 7.92 7.33 -3.93
C GLY A 15 8.11 7.10 -2.43
N GLU A 16 8.33 8.17 -1.65
CA GLU A 16 8.45 8.12 -0.20
C GLU A 16 7.14 7.64 0.46
N ALA A 17 5.99 8.16 0.03
CA ALA A 17 4.70 7.74 0.54
C ALA A 17 4.44 6.26 0.25
N VAL A 18 4.65 5.82 -0.98
CA VAL A 18 4.46 4.41 -1.41
C VAL A 18 5.39 3.48 -0.62
N GLY A 19 6.67 3.83 -0.49
CA GLY A 19 7.62 3.05 0.29
C GLY A 19 7.23 2.94 1.77
N ARG A 20 6.77 4.04 2.38
CA ARG A 20 6.25 4.02 3.75
C ARG A 20 5.02 3.13 3.88
N ILE A 21 4.06 3.24 2.97
CA ILE A 21 2.84 2.42 2.99
C ILE A 21 3.20 0.94 2.90
N ALA A 22 4.09 0.55 1.98
CA ALA A 22 4.56 -0.82 1.82
C ALA A 22 5.24 -1.34 3.10
N GLY A 23 6.16 -0.54 3.67
CA GLY A 23 6.87 -0.90 4.90
C GLY A 23 5.95 -1.07 6.10
N PHE A 24 5.02 -0.14 6.33
CA PHE A 24 4.05 -0.26 7.43
C PHE A 24 3.07 -1.41 7.24
N ALA A 25 2.64 -1.68 6.00
CA ALA A 25 1.80 -2.85 5.71
C ALA A 25 2.54 -4.16 6.01
N ALA A 26 3.81 -4.26 5.63
CA ALA A 26 4.65 -5.43 5.91
C ALA A 26 4.85 -5.62 7.42
N LEU A 27 5.19 -4.54 8.14
CA LEU A 27 5.35 -4.56 9.59
C LEU A 27 4.07 -4.99 10.30
N SER A 28 2.93 -4.39 9.93
CA SER A 28 1.64 -4.71 10.54
C SER A 28 1.24 -6.18 10.36
N LEU A 29 1.50 -6.75 9.18
CA LEU A 29 1.26 -8.18 8.93
C LEU A 29 2.21 -9.06 9.73
N HIS A 30 3.49 -8.72 9.80
CA HIS A 30 4.47 -9.48 10.59
C HIS A 30 4.14 -9.47 12.09
N GLU A 31 3.78 -8.31 12.64
CA GLU A 31 3.35 -8.17 14.04
C GLU A 31 2.09 -9.01 14.34
N SER A 32 1.14 -9.05 13.40
CA SER A 32 -0.09 -9.84 13.53
C SER A 32 0.15 -11.34 13.34
N PHE A 33 1.12 -11.70 12.50
CA PHE A 33 1.45 -13.08 12.14
C PHE A 33 2.98 -13.28 12.12
N PRO A 34 3.62 -13.49 13.29
CA PRO A 34 5.08 -13.50 13.41
C PRO A 34 5.81 -14.60 12.63
N HIS A 35 5.08 -15.61 12.15
CA HIS A 35 5.61 -16.66 11.29
C HIS A 35 5.81 -16.21 9.84
N LEU A 36 5.23 -15.08 9.42
CA LEU A 36 5.50 -14.47 8.12
C LEU A 36 6.83 -13.71 8.18
N SER A 37 7.74 -13.97 7.23
CA SER A 37 9.01 -13.24 7.14
C SER A 37 8.76 -11.77 6.82
N LEU A 38 9.26 -10.87 7.69
CA LEU A 38 9.19 -9.43 7.45
C LEU A 38 9.93 -9.04 6.15
N ASP A 39 11.15 -9.54 5.96
CA ASP A 39 11.94 -9.26 4.76
C ASP A 39 11.22 -9.76 3.49
N GLY A 40 10.63 -10.95 3.54
CA GLY A 40 9.85 -11.48 2.42
C GLY A 40 8.57 -10.67 2.14
N LEU A 41 7.92 -10.13 3.16
CA LEU A 41 6.77 -9.22 3.01
C LEU A 41 7.20 -7.89 2.38
N VAL A 42 8.32 -7.30 2.85
CA VAL A 42 8.88 -6.07 2.29
C VAL A 42 9.27 -6.27 0.83
N GLU A 43 9.95 -7.37 0.49
CA GLU A 43 10.29 -7.70 -0.90
C GLU A 43 9.02 -7.80 -1.75
N THR A 44 8.01 -8.53 -1.26
CA THR A 44 6.75 -8.72 -1.99
C THR A 44 6.02 -7.40 -2.21
N PHE A 45 5.95 -6.54 -1.19
CA PHE A 45 5.20 -5.27 -1.23
C PHE A 45 5.94 -4.14 -1.94
N THR A 46 7.22 -4.32 -2.26
CA THR A 46 8.02 -3.37 -3.03
C THR A 46 8.23 -3.78 -4.48
N ARG A 47 7.66 -4.92 -4.93
CA ARG A 47 7.63 -5.30 -6.36
C ARG A 47 6.87 -4.26 -7.19
N ASP A 48 7.25 -4.12 -8.46
CA ASP A 48 6.70 -3.14 -9.40
C ASP A 48 5.16 -3.14 -9.44
N SER A 49 4.53 -4.32 -9.42
CA SER A 49 3.07 -4.43 -9.43
C SER A 49 2.44 -3.91 -8.13
N ALA A 50 3.07 -4.16 -6.98
CA ALA A 50 2.60 -3.70 -5.67
C ALA A 50 2.80 -2.19 -5.51
N THR A 51 3.95 -1.65 -5.94
CA THR A 51 4.22 -0.20 -5.87
C THR A 51 3.35 0.60 -6.83
N ALA A 52 3.10 0.09 -8.05
CA ALA A 52 2.14 0.69 -8.98
C ALA A 52 0.70 0.67 -8.42
N PHE A 53 0.29 -0.45 -7.82
CA PHE A 53 -1.01 -0.56 -7.15
C PHE A 53 -1.15 0.45 -6.02
N LEU A 54 -0.15 0.54 -5.13
CA LEU A 54 -0.13 1.49 -4.02
C LEU A 54 -0.16 2.94 -4.51
N ALA A 55 0.65 3.29 -5.51
CA ALA A 55 0.68 4.63 -6.09
C ALA A 55 -0.69 5.03 -6.65
N SER A 56 -1.32 4.15 -7.43
CA SER A 56 -2.66 4.39 -7.99
C SER A 56 -3.70 4.60 -6.89
N ARG A 57 -3.73 3.74 -5.86
CA ARG A 57 -4.68 3.85 -4.75
C ARG A 57 -4.47 5.12 -3.91
N TYR A 58 -3.21 5.42 -3.57
CA TYR A 58 -2.86 6.60 -2.81
C TYR A 58 -3.26 7.89 -3.55
N LEU A 59 -2.90 8.01 -4.83
CA LEU A 59 -3.25 9.17 -5.65
C LEU A 59 -4.76 9.30 -5.86
N SER A 60 -5.50 8.20 -6.01
CA SER A 60 -6.96 8.23 -6.07
C SER A 60 -7.56 8.78 -4.77
N GLY A 61 -7.08 8.32 -3.62
CA GLY A 61 -7.57 8.82 -2.33
C GLY A 61 -7.34 10.33 -2.17
N LEU A 62 -6.16 10.82 -2.57
CA LEU A 62 -5.87 12.25 -2.58
C LEU A 62 -6.78 13.02 -3.54
N HIS A 63 -7.03 12.46 -4.74
CA HIS A 63 -7.94 13.06 -5.71
C HIS A 63 -9.38 13.16 -5.18
N ASP A 64 -9.81 12.15 -4.41
CA ASP A 64 -11.13 12.09 -3.75
C ASP A 64 -11.23 13.01 -2.52
N GLY A 65 -10.18 13.79 -2.23
CA GLY A 65 -10.16 14.78 -1.14
C GLY A 65 -9.75 14.22 0.22
N LYS A 66 -9.23 12.99 0.29
CA LYS A 66 -8.71 12.42 1.54
C LYS A 66 -7.42 13.09 1.95
N THR A 67 -7.17 13.12 3.26
CA THR A 67 -5.86 13.49 3.76
C THR A 67 -4.81 12.45 3.35
N PRO A 68 -3.52 12.81 3.29
CA PRO A 68 -2.45 11.85 3.02
C PRO A 68 -2.48 10.63 3.94
N GLY A 69 -2.81 10.81 5.23
CA GLY A 69 -2.89 9.70 6.19
C GLY A 69 -4.03 8.72 5.87
N GLU A 70 -5.21 9.24 5.54
CA GLU A 70 -6.36 8.41 5.17
C GLU A 70 -6.12 7.66 3.85
N ALA A 71 -5.61 8.35 2.83
CA ALA A 71 -5.27 7.74 1.55
C ALA A 71 -4.20 6.64 1.72
N ALA A 72 -3.19 6.88 2.55
CA ALA A 72 -2.16 5.90 2.87
C ALA A 72 -2.71 4.67 3.61
N GLY A 73 -3.57 4.89 4.62
CA GLY A 73 -4.19 3.82 5.40
C GLY A 73 -5.08 2.93 4.54
N GLU A 74 -5.87 3.51 3.64
CA GLU A 74 -6.69 2.74 2.71
C GLU A 74 -5.86 1.98 1.68
N ALA A 75 -4.82 2.60 1.12
CA ALA A 75 -3.92 1.93 0.17
C ALA A 75 -3.22 0.73 0.82
N GLY A 76 -2.69 0.90 2.05
CA GLY A 76 -2.08 -0.19 2.81
C GLY A 76 -3.06 -1.31 3.15
N THR A 77 -4.27 -0.96 3.58
CA THR A 77 -5.33 -1.95 3.85
C THR A 77 -5.70 -2.73 2.59
N ALA A 78 -5.83 -2.05 1.45
CA ALA A 78 -6.15 -2.68 0.18
C ALA A 78 -5.03 -3.63 -0.28
N LEU A 79 -3.76 -3.26 -0.07
CA LEU A 79 -2.61 -4.11 -0.38
C LEU A 79 -2.63 -5.40 0.46
N ILE A 80 -2.83 -5.28 1.77
CA ILE A 80 -2.89 -6.45 2.68
C ILE A 80 -4.00 -7.41 2.26
N ARG A 81 -5.18 -6.88 1.93
CA ARG A 81 -6.31 -7.69 1.46
C ARG A 81 -5.98 -8.41 0.14
N ALA A 82 -5.48 -7.67 -0.85
CA ALA A 82 -5.13 -8.25 -2.15
C ALA A 82 -4.06 -9.35 -2.02
N TRP A 83 -3.07 -9.16 -1.14
CA TRP A 83 -2.07 -10.17 -0.84
C TRP A 83 -2.67 -11.40 -0.15
N ALA A 84 -3.53 -11.20 0.85
CA ALA A 84 -4.19 -12.29 1.57
C ALA A 84 -5.08 -13.12 0.63
N ASP A 85 -5.85 -12.46 -0.23
CA ASP A 85 -6.71 -13.09 -1.22
C ASP A 85 -5.89 -13.93 -2.21
N ALA A 86 -4.80 -13.37 -2.75
CA ALA A 86 -3.90 -14.08 -3.65
C ALA A 86 -3.26 -15.32 -2.99
N ARG A 87 -2.86 -15.20 -1.72
CA ARG A 87 -2.28 -16.30 -0.95
C ARG A 87 -3.31 -17.41 -0.70
N ASN A 88 -4.53 -17.05 -0.30
CA ASN A 88 -5.62 -18.01 -0.08
C ASN A 88 -6.02 -18.73 -1.37
N ALA A 89 -6.09 -18.00 -2.49
CA ALA A 89 -6.36 -18.59 -3.80
C ALA A 89 -5.27 -19.58 -4.23
N ALA A 90 -3.99 -19.27 -3.98
CA ALA A 90 -2.88 -20.17 -4.25
C ALA A 90 -2.97 -21.46 -3.41
N HIS A 91 -3.33 -21.36 -2.13
CA HIS A 91 -3.54 -22.52 -1.27
C HIS A 91 -4.71 -23.40 -1.76
N ALA A 92 -5.83 -22.79 -2.15
CA ALA A 92 -6.99 -23.51 -2.68
C ALA A 92 -6.72 -24.24 -4.00
N ALA A 93 -5.81 -23.72 -4.84
CA ALA A 93 -5.43 -24.37 -6.10
C ALA A 93 -4.48 -25.57 -5.91
N THR A 94 -3.88 -25.71 -4.73
CA THR A 94 -2.92 -26.78 -4.40
C THR A 94 -3.50 -27.87 -3.50
N ALA A 95 -4.74 -27.73 -3.05
CA ALA A 95 -5.47 -28.66 -2.20
C ALA A 95 -6.40 -29.55 -3.03
#